data_AF-A0A5C4SEF6-F1
#
_entry.id   AF-A0A5C4SEF6-F1
#
_cell.length_a   1.000
_cell.length_b   1.000
_cell.length_c   1.000
_cell.angle_alpha   90.00
_cell.angle_beta   90.00
_cell.angle_gamma   90.00
#
_symmetry.space_group_name_H-M   'P 1'
#
loop_
_entity.id
_entity.type
_entity.pdbx_description
1 polymer ?
#
loop_
_entity_poly.entity_id
_entity_poly.type
_entity_poly.pdbx_seq_one_letter_code
_entity_poly.pdbx_strand_id
1 'polypeptide(L)'
;MKNSIVILAMLALIIVGCDKDNMPIEMNPKNAILGKWEITHLGSTPIENPISYSEYLFDSILIVYNYEEKKYYNQKYWIKDSILYETYDFIDAIDNDTIIFVHRYKFQFLDKNSLRLDFLDPALIPTSFHKRIN
;
A
#
# COMPACT_ATOMS: atom_id res chain seq x y z
N MET A 1 19.40 -44.40 21.46
CA MET A 1 20.05 -43.51 20.49
C MET A 1 19.27 -43.33 19.18
N LYS A 2 18.60 -44.37 18.63
CA LYS A 2 17.78 -44.24 17.39
C LYS A 2 16.54 -43.35 17.53
N ASN A 3 15.86 -43.35 18.69
CA ASN A 3 14.63 -42.56 18.88
C ASN A 3 14.87 -41.05 19.00
N SER A 4 16.08 -40.64 19.42
CA SER A 4 16.42 -39.21 19.60
C SER A 4 16.61 -38.49 18.25
N ILE A 5 17.00 -39.20 17.20
CA ILE A 5 17.21 -38.63 15.85
C ILE A 5 15.87 -38.34 15.17
N VAL A 6 14.86 -39.19 15.39
CA VAL A 6 13.52 -39.00 14.80
C VAL A 6 12.81 -37.80 15.42
N ILE A 7 12.97 -37.59 16.73
CA ILE A 7 12.41 -36.43 17.43
C ILE A 7 13.06 -35.12 16.96
N LEU A 8 14.38 -35.11 16.76
CA LEU A 8 15.10 -33.94 16.25
C LEU A 8 14.72 -33.61 14.80
N ALA A 9 14.49 -34.63 13.95
CA ALA A 9 14.02 -34.45 12.58
C ALA A 9 12.58 -33.94 12.49
N MET A 10 11.69 -34.37 13.40
CA MET A 10 10.32 -33.83 13.49
C MET A 10 10.29 -32.38 13.98
N LEU A 11 11.15 -32.00 14.94
CA LEU A 11 11.26 -30.62 15.41
C LEU A 11 11.80 -29.67 14.34
N ALA A 12 12.71 -30.14 13.47
CA ALA A 12 13.23 -29.34 12.36
C ALA A 12 12.16 -29.01 11.29
N LEU A 13 11.17 -29.88 11.09
CA LEU A 13 10.10 -29.66 10.09
C LEU A 13 9.08 -28.60 10.52
N ILE A 14 8.96 -28.29 11.82
CA ILE A 14 8.04 -27.25 12.31
C ILE A 14 8.58 -25.84 11.99
N ILE A 15 9.89 -25.69 11.76
CA ILE A 15 10.55 -24.39 11.56
C ILE A 15 10.54 -23.96 10.07
N VAL A 16 10.25 -24.86 9.15
CA VAL A 16 10.31 -24.59 7.69
C VAL A 16 8.97 -24.13 7.11
N GLY A 17 7.88 -24.15 7.90
CA GLY A 17 6.56 -23.66 7.49
C GLY A 17 6.35 -22.14 7.63
N CYS A 18 7.42 -21.35 7.64
CA CYS A 18 7.32 -19.89 7.71
C CYS A 18 7.08 -19.32 6.30
N ASP A 19 5.82 -19.35 5.85
CA ASP A 19 5.40 -18.54 4.71
C ASP A 19 5.73 -17.08 5.03
N LYS A 20 6.61 -16.48 4.23
CA LYS A 20 6.98 -15.06 4.37
C LYS A 20 5.77 -14.13 4.25
N ASP A 21 4.70 -14.62 3.64
CA ASP A 21 3.43 -13.92 3.46
C ASP A 21 2.53 -13.95 4.71
N ASN A 22 2.79 -14.85 5.67
CA ASN A 22 2.07 -14.95 6.94
C ASN A 22 2.79 -14.25 8.11
N MET A 23 3.74 -13.34 7.81
CA MET A 23 4.34 -12.51 8.85
C MET A 23 3.27 -11.62 9.49
N PRO A 24 3.32 -11.42 10.83
CA PRO A 24 2.36 -10.55 11.51
C PRO A 24 2.41 -9.15 10.92
N ILE A 25 1.23 -8.59 10.66
CA ILE A 25 1.06 -7.21 10.21
C ILE A 25 1.69 -6.30 11.27
N GLU A 26 2.53 -5.36 10.83
CA GLU A 26 3.08 -4.32 11.70
C GLU A 26 1.93 -3.56 12.38
N MET A 27 1.92 -3.54 13.72
CA MET A 27 0.78 -3.03 14.49
C MET A 27 0.60 -1.52 14.34
N ASN A 28 1.67 -0.78 14.04
CA ASN A 28 1.57 0.65 13.80
C ASN A 28 1.30 0.93 12.30
N PRO A 29 0.12 1.48 11.94
CA PRO A 29 -0.22 1.74 10.55
C PRO A 29 0.75 2.72 9.86
N LYS A 30 1.38 3.63 10.62
CA LYS A 30 2.39 4.56 10.08
C LYS A 30 3.64 3.85 9.60
N ASN A 31 3.97 2.70 10.20
CA ASN A 31 5.10 1.88 9.79
C ASN A 31 4.66 0.87 8.71
N ALA A 32 3.46 0.31 8.84
CA ALA A 32 2.93 -0.69 7.91
C ALA A 32 2.75 -0.16 6.48
N ILE A 33 2.37 1.12 6.33
CA ILE A 33 2.14 1.76 5.03
C ILE A 33 3.44 2.00 4.25
N LEU A 34 4.60 2.08 4.91
CA LEU A 34 5.86 2.48 4.26
C LEU A 34 6.26 1.54 3.13
N GLY A 35 6.84 2.09 2.06
CA GLY A 35 7.27 1.36 0.86
C GLY A 35 6.35 1.57 -0.34
N LYS A 36 6.59 0.79 -1.40
CA LYS A 36 5.91 0.93 -2.69
C LYS A 36 4.67 0.05 -2.80
N TRP A 37 3.63 0.60 -3.38
CA TRP A 37 2.33 -0.02 -3.58
C TRP A 37 1.82 0.25 -4.98
N GLU A 38 1.29 -0.78 -5.61
CA GLU A 38 0.74 -0.72 -6.95
C GLU A 38 -0.70 -1.22 -6.93
N ILE A 39 -1.58 -0.49 -7.62
CA ILE A 39 -2.99 -0.87 -7.71
C ILE A 39 -3.14 -2.15 -8.55
N THR A 40 -3.93 -3.08 -8.04
CA THR A 40 -4.24 -4.35 -8.70
C THR A 40 -5.71 -4.47 -9.06
N HIS A 41 -6.60 -3.77 -8.33
CA HIS A 41 -8.04 -3.80 -8.59
C HIS A 41 -8.70 -2.46 -8.26
N LEU A 42 -9.73 -2.12 -9.04
CA LEU A 42 -10.71 -1.07 -8.76
C LEU A 42 -12.07 -1.72 -8.54
N GLY A 43 -12.59 -1.65 -7.31
CA GLY A 43 -13.75 -2.44 -6.90
C GLY A 43 -13.50 -3.93 -7.13
N SER A 44 -14.34 -4.58 -7.93
CA SER A 44 -14.19 -5.98 -8.34
C SER A 44 -13.46 -6.18 -9.66
N THR A 45 -12.99 -5.12 -10.30
CA THR A 45 -12.35 -5.18 -11.62
C THR A 45 -10.83 -5.24 -11.48
N PRO A 46 -10.16 -6.29 -11.96
CA PRO A 46 -8.70 -6.36 -11.96
C PRO A 46 -8.09 -5.37 -12.95
N ILE A 47 -6.90 -4.88 -12.64
CA ILE A 47 -6.08 -4.03 -13.50
C ILE A 47 -4.94 -4.87 -14.06
N GLU A 48 -4.95 -5.10 -15.38
CA GLU A 48 -3.91 -5.88 -16.07
C GLU A 48 -2.62 -5.08 -16.27
N ASN A 49 -2.75 -3.77 -16.52
CA ASN A 49 -1.62 -2.87 -16.78
C ASN A 49 -1.72 -1.67 -15.83
N PRO A 50 -1.11 -1.75 -14.63
CA PRO A 50 -1.03 -0.62 -13.72
C PRO A 50 -0.35 0.57 -14.39
N ILE A 51 -0.83 1.79 -14.11
CA ILE A 51 -0.31 3.03 -14.70
C ILE A 51 0.67 3.77 -13.79
N SER A 52 0.71 3.41 -12.51
CA SER A 52 1.58 4.03 -11.50
C SER A 52 1.80 3.17 -10.27
N TYR A 53 2.82 3.51 -9.48
CA TYR A 53 2.95 3.09 -8.08
C TYR A 53 3.01 4.31 -7.14
N SER A 54 2.61 4.08 -5.88
CA SER A 54 2.73 5.00 -4.76
C SER A 54 3.79 4.51 -3.78
N GLU A 55 4.75 5.34 -3.41
CA GLU A 55 5.78 5.06 -2.41
C GLU A 55 5.62 5.97 -1.19
N TYR A 56 5.30 5.38 -0.05
CA TYR A 56 5.18 6.10 1.22
C TYR A 56 6.50 6.08 1.97
N LEU A 57 7.08 7.27 2.19
CA LEU A 57 8.33 7.46 2.91
C LEU A 57 8.10 7.83 4.37
N PHE A 58 9.11 7.61 5.22
CA PHE A 58 9.00 7.78 6.67
C PHE A 58 8.78 9.25 7.11
N ASP A 59 9.12 10.21 6.25
CA ASP A 59 9.06 11.66 6.49
C ASP A 59 7.75 12.29 5.97
N SER A 60 6.70 11.49 5.80
CA SER A 60 5.37 11.92 5.31
C SER A 60 5.35 12.37 3.84
N ILE A 61 6.40 12.03 3.08
CA ILE A 61 6.43 12.22 1.63
C ILE A 61 5.79 11.00 0.95
N LEU A 62 4.89 11.28 0.01
CA LEU A 62 4.32 10.31 -0.92
C LEU A 62 4.92 10.58 -2.30
N ILE A 63 5.56 9.58 -2.89
CA ILE A 63 6.04 9.64 -4.27
C ILE A 63 5.08 8.84 -5.14
N VAL A 64 4.52 9.45 -6.16
CA VAL A 64 3.75 8.74 -7.19
C VAL A 64 4.59 8.70 -8.46
N TYR A 65 4.92 7.50 -8.93
CA TYR A 65 5.61 7.32 -10.21
C TYR A 65 4.61 6.91 -11.28
N ASN A 66 4.48 7.71 -12.32
CA ASN A 66 3.66 7.40 -13.49
C ASN A 66 4.52 6.65 -14.53
N TYR A 67 4.10 5.42 -14.88
CA TYR A 67 4.86 4.56 -15.79
C TYR A 67 4.81 5.01 -17.25
N GLU A 68 3.73 5.64 -17.69
CA GLU A 68 3.55 6.12 -19.06
C GLU A 68 4.42 7.35 -19.29
N GLU A 69 4.32 8.33 -18.38
CA GLU A 69 5.03 9.60 -18.48
C GLU A 69 6.49 9.53 -18.03
N LYS A 70 6.86 8.45 -17.32
CA LYS A 70 8.18 8.27 -16.67
C LYS A 70 8.50 9.42 -15.71
N LYS A 71 7.49 9.93 -15.00
CA LYS A 71 7.61 11.08 -14.08
C LYS A 71 7.29 10.70 -12.65
N TYR A 72 7.97 11.40 -11.74
CA TYR A 72 7.71 11.37 -10.31
C TYR A 72 6.93 12.60 -9.89
N TYR A 73 5.93 12.39 -9.05
CA TYR A 73 5.13 13.41 -8.41
C TYR A 73 5.36 13.32 -6.91
N ASN A 74 5.75 14.44 -6.30
CA ASN A 74 5.95 14.53 -4.86
C ASN A 74 4.69 15.09 -4.22
N GLN A 75 4.16 14.34 -3.28
CA GLN A 75 2.95 14.63 -2.52
C GLN A 75 3.25 14.44 -1.04
N LYS A 76 2.27 14.76 -0.20
CA LYS A 76 2.32 14.50 1.23
C LYS A 76 1.22 13.53 1.62
N TYR A 77 1.50 12.74 2.64
CA TYR A 77 0.49 11.90 3.25
C TYR A 77 0.57 11.97 4.77
N TRP A 78 -0.53 11.66 5.46
CA TRP A 78 -0.51 11.44 6.90
C TRP A 78 -1.63 10.51 7.32
N ILE A 79 -1.47 9.87 8.49
CA ILE A 79 -2.50 9.04 9.10
C ILE A 79 -2.97 9.70 10.40
N LYS A 80 -4.27 9.96 10.49
CA LYS A 80 -4.93 10.53 11.68
C LYS A 80 -6.30 9.87 11.87
N ASP A 81 -6.61 9.45 13.10
CA ASP A 81 -7.90 8.86 13.47
C ASP A 81 -8.32 7.69 12.54
N SER A 82 -7.35 6.82 12.20
CA SER A 82 -7.51 5.68 11.27
C SER A 82 -7.90 6.04 9.83
N ILE A 83 -7.70 7.30 9.43
CA ILE A 83 -7.86 7.78 8.06
C ILE A 83 -6.48 8.11 7.47
N LEU A 84 -6.23 7.63 6.26
CA LEU A 84 -5.10 8.02 5.43
C LEU A 84 -5.50 9.25 4.61
N TYR A 85 -4.66 10.27 4.63
CA TYR A 85 -4.81 11.49 3.87
C TYR A 85 -3.67 11.57 2.86
N GLU A 86 -3.98 11.95 1.62
CA GLU A 86 -3.01 12.16 0.55
C GLU A 86 -3.29 13.48 -0.15
N THR A 87 -2.25 14.27 -0.39
CA THR A 87 -2.39 15.54 -1.13
C THR A 87 -2.22 15.31 -2.62
N TYR A 88 -3.02 15.96 -3.44
CA TYR A 88 -2.83 15.97 -4.89
C TYR A 88 -2.81 17.41 -5.41
N ASP A 89 -1.78 17.76 -6.17
CA ASP A 89 -1.64 19.09 -6.75
C ASP A 89 -2.19 19.10 -8.18
N PHE A 90 -3.03 20.09 -8.49
CA PHE A 90 -3.57 20.33 -9.82
C PHE A 90 -3.26 21.76 -10.24
N ILE A 91 -2.77 21.94 -11.47
CA ILE A 91 -2.58 23.28 -12.04
C ILE A 91 -3.89 23.66 -12.73
N ASP A 92 -4.55 24.71 -12.23
CA ASP A 92 -5.75 25.24 -12.86
C ASP A 92 -5.41 25.82 -14.25
N ALA A 93 -6.16 25.40 -15.27
CA ALA A 93 -5.94 25.84 -16.63
C ALA A 93 -6.39 27.30 -16.88
N ILE A 94 -7.17 27.90 -15.97
CA ILE A 94 -7.71 29.24 -16.12
C ILE A 94 -6.70 30.30 -15.69
N ASP A 95 -6.14 30.19 -14.48
CA ASP A 95 -5.25 31.18 -13.88
C ASP A 95 -3.81 30.66 -13.66
N ASN A 96 -3.55 29.37 -13.94
CA ASN A 96 -2.26 28.71 -13.74
C ASN A 96 -1.82 28.66 -12.26
N ASP A 97 -2.77 28.74 -11.34
CA ASP A 97 -2.52 28.52 -9.91
C ASP A 97 -2.53 27.02 -9.56
N THR A 98 -1.79 26.66 -8.51
CA THR A 98 -1.78 25.30 -7.98
C THR A 98 -2.87 25.14 -6.94
N ILE A 99 -3.83 24.26 -7.21
CA ILE A 99 -4.86 23.83 -6.28
C ILE A 99 -4.41 22.53 -5.61
N ILE A 100 -4.48 22.49 -4.28
CA ILE A 100 -4.14 21.30 -3.48
C ILE A 100 -5.42 20.61 -3.03
N PHE A 101 -5.56 19.34 -3.40
CA PHE A 101 -6.68 18.49 -3.01
C PHE A 101 -6.32 17.53 -1.87
N VAL A 102 -7.29 17.45 -0.95
CA VAL A 102 -7.49 16.59 0.21
C VAL A 102 -8.02 15.16 0.00
N HIS A 103 -7.31 14.18 -0.56
CA HIS A 103 -7.88 12.83 -0.66
C HIS A 103 -7.89 12.11 0.69
N ARG A 104 -9.02 11.46 1.02
CA ARG A 104 -9.22 10.77 2.30
C ARG A 104 -9.62 9.32 2.08
N TYR A 105 -8.94 8.41 2.75
CA TYR A 105 -9.17 6.98 2.64
C TYR A 105 -9.33 6.33 4.01
N LYS A 106 -10.34 5.46 4.14
CA LYS A 106 -10.23 4.36 5.09
C LYS A 106 -9.28 3.33 4.50
N PHE A 107 -8.45 2.73 5.34
CA PHE A 107 -7.48 1.74 4.90
C PHE A 107 -7.56 0.47 5.73
N GLN A 108 -7.23 -0.66 5.11
CA GLN A 108 -7.11 -1.95 5.77
C GLN A 108 -5.94 -2.72 5.16
N PHE A 109 -4.96 -3.08 5.99
CA PHE A 109 -3.95 -4.07 5.63
C PHE A 109 -4.59 -5.46 5.74
N LEU A 110 -4.75 -6.15 4.61
CA LEU A 110 -5.28 -7.53 4.57
C LEU A 110 -4.19 -8.53 4.98
N ASP A 111 -2.95 -8.21 4.61
CA ASP A 111 -1.72 -8.86 5.02
C ASP A 111 -0.55 -7.85 4.89
N LYS A 112 0.71 -8.28 5.01
CA LYS A 112 1.89 -7.40 4.90
C LYS A 112 2.05 -6.73 3.52
N ASN A 113 1.56 -7.40 2.48
CA ASN A 113 1.75 -7.07 1.08
C ASN A 113 0.45 -6.66 0.37
N SER A 114 -0.69 -6.66 1.06
CA SER A 114 -2.00 -6.36 0.51
C SER A 114 -2.68 -5.23 1.30
N LEU A 115 -3.04 -4.16 0.60
CA LEU A 115 -3.67 -2.96 1.15
C LEU A 115 -4.98 -2.69 0.41
N ARG A 116 -6.06 -2.50 1.18
CA ARG A 116 -7.33 -1.99 0.68
C ARG A 116 -7.46 -0.52 1.06
N LEU A 117 -7.84 0.33 0.10
CA LEU A 117 -8.21 1.71 0.32
C LEU A 117 -9.66 1.94 -0.10
N ASP A 118 -10.45 2.54 0.78
CA ASP A 118 -11.82 2.99 0.51
C ASP A 118 -11.86 4.52 0.56
N PHE A 119 -12.03 5.14 -0.60
CA PHE A 119 -12.13 6.58 -0.77
C PHE A 119 -13.40 7.12 -0.09
N LEU A 120 -13.24 8.18 0.70
CA LEU A 120 -14.30 8.76 1.50
C LEU A 120 -15.07 9.88 0.78
N ASP A 121 -14.51 10.42 -0.29
CA ASP A 121 -15.19 11.42 -1.10
C ASP A 121 -16.10 10.73 -2.15
N PRO A 122 -17.14 11.42 -2.66
CA PRO A 122 -18.05 10.83 -3.64
C PRO A 122 -17.31 10.31 -4.88
N ALA A 123 -17.40 9.00 -5.13
CA ALA A 123 -16.81 8.35 -6.29
C ALA A 123 -17.67 7.19 -6.79
N LEU A 124 -17.62 6.92 -8.09
CA LEU A 124 -18.31 5.79 -8.71
C LEU A 124 -17.74 4.44 -8.26
N ILE A 125 -16.42 4.37 -8.12
CA ILE A 125 -15.69 3.20 -7.63
C ILE A 125 -14.83 3.67 -6.45
N PRO A 126 -15.33 3.61 -5.21
CA PRO A 126 -14.63 4.15 -4.05
C PRO A 126 -13.52 3.22 -3.54
N THR A 127 -13.56 1.93 -3.88
CA THR A 127 -12.62 0.93 -3.33
C THR A 127 -11.51 0.60 -4.31
N SER A 128 -10.28 0.53 -3.82
CA SER A 128 -9.12 0.03 -4.56
C SER A 128 -8.30 -0.97 -3.73
N PHE A 129 -7.67 -1.91 -4.42
CA PHE A 129 -6.78 -2.90 -3.80
C PHE A 129 -5.38 -2.75 -4.38
N HIS A 130 -4.40 -2.79 -3.50
CA HIS A 130 -3.01 -2.52 -3.78
C HIS A 130 -2.15 -3.67 -3.30
N LYS A 131 -1.08 -3.94 -4.06
CA LYS A 131 -0.05 -4.91 -3.71
C LYS A 131 1.27 -4.20 -3.49
N ARG A 132 2.01 -4.62 -2.49
CA ARG A 132 3.36 -4.15 -2.24
C ARG A 132 4.30 -4.63 -3.34
N ILE A 133 5.16 -3.74 -3.83
CA ILE A 133 6.20 -4.03 -4.83
C ILE A 133 7.59 -3.69 -4.29
N ASN A 134 8.64 -4.27 -4.87
CA ASN A 134 10.05 -4.06 -4.48
C ASN A 134 10.69 -2.93 -5.31
#